data_AF-A0A1W7ACH0-F1
#
_entry.id   AF-A0A1W7ACH0-F1
#
_cell.length_a   1.000
_cell.length_b   1.000
_cell.length_c   1.000
_cell.angle_alpha   90.00
_cell.angle_beta   90.00
_cell.angle_gamma   90.00
#
_symmetry.space_group_name_H-M   'P 1'
#
loop_
_entity.id
_entity.type
_entity.pdbx_description
1 polymer ?
#
loop_
_entity_poly.entity_id
_entity_poly.type
_entity_poly.pdbx_seq_one_letter_code
_entity_poly.pdbx_strand_id
1 'polypeptide(L)'
;MTNIYKVTFEIIKGVFFFHPFCIVEAQDIDHAKERAMQVMNSHPDNVKIKKEIVDVQEVDIDEHPNYITIDEVMPYQPEYETKENDE
;
A
#
# COMPACT_ATOMS: atom_id res chain seq x y z
N MET A 1 -8.92 3.53 -16.36
CA MET A 1 -7.54 4.00 -16.61
C MET A 1 -6.84 3.92 -15.27
N THR A 2 -5.63 3.37 -15.21
CA THR A 2 -4.85 3.32 -13.97
C THR A 2 -4.00 4.59 -13.86
N ASN A 3 -3.99 5.18 -12.67
CA ASN A 3 -3.15 6.31 -12.30
C ASN A 3 -2.15 5.85 -11.24
N ILE A 4 -1.12 6.66 -11.01
CA ILE A 4 -0.09 6.38 -10.02
C ILE A 4 -0.34 7.22 -8.79
N TYR A 5 -0.32 6.57 -7.63
CA TYR A 5 -0.58 7.21 -6.36
C TYR A 5 0.59 6.98 -5.40
N LYS A 6 1.04 8.07 -4.77
CA LYS A 6 1.88 8.03 -3.59
C LYS A 6 1.01 7.96 -2.34
N VAL A 7 1.13 6.88 -1.59
CA VAL A 7 0.39 6.67 -0.34
C VAL A 7 1.36 6.73 0.83
N THR A 8 1.13 7.67 1.74
CA THR A 8 1.98 7.89 2.92
C THR A 8 1.28 7.35 4.15
N PHE A 9 2.03 6.55 4.92
CA PHE A 9 1.59 6.02 6.20
C PHE A 9 2.21 6.81 7.34
N GLU A 10 1.51 6.93 8.45
CA GLU A 10 2.11 7.22 9.75
C GLU A 10 2.21 5.92 10.54
N ILE A 11 3.42 5.61 11.01
CA ILE A 11 3.70 4.47 11.86
C ILE A 11 4.17 4.97 13.23
N ILE A 12 3.48 4.52 14.28
CA ILE A 12 3.80 4.87 15.66
C ILE A 12 4.46 3.66 16.34
N LYS A 13 5.73 3.81 16.75
CA LYS A 13 6.46 2.77 17.49
C LYS A 13 7.16 3.38 18.71
N GLY A 14 6.49 3.28 19.87
CA GLY A 14 6.95 3.93 21.10
C GLY A 14 6.87 5.45 20.99
N VAL A 15 8.01 6.13 21.16
CA VAL A 15 8.12 7.60 21.02
C VAL A 15 8.49 8.05 19.60
N PHE A 16 8.69 7.11 18.68
CA PHE A 16 9.09 7.40 17.30
C PHE A 16 7.87 7.41 16.37
N PHE A 17 7.85 8.42 15.50
CA PHE A 17 6.90 8.57 14.40
C PHE A 17 7.68 8.45 13.09
N PHE A 18 7.20 7.60 12.20
CA PHE A 18 7.79 7.42 10.87
C PHE A 18 6.72 7.65 9.81
N HIS A 19 7.12 8.28 8.71
CA HIS A 19 6.24 8.55 7.58
C HIS A 19 6.70 7.83 6.30
N PRO A 20 6.72 6.48 6.27
CA PRO A 20 7.05 5.75 5.06
C PRO A 20 5.94 5.95 4.01
N PHE A 21 6.31 5.85 2.74
CA PHE A 21 5.35 5.88 1.64
C PHE A 21 5.65 4.76 0.64
N CYS A 22 4.64 4.42 -0.15
CA CYS A 22 4.78 3.57 -1.33
C CYS A 22 4.09 4.21 -2.53
N ILE A 23 4.53 3.79 -3.73
CA ILE A 23 3.95 4.24 -5.01
C ILE A 23 3.21 3.06 -5.63
N VAL A 24 1.89 3.19 -5.79
CA VAL A 24 1.00 2.14 -6.32
C VAL A 24 0.33 2.59 -7.61
N GLU A 25 0.07 1.64 -8.51
CA GLU A 25 -0.89 1.84 -9.60
C GLU A 25 -2.29 1.44 -9.15
N ALA A 26 -3.26 2.32 -9.34
CA ALA A 26 -4.64 2.08 -8.95
C ALA A 26 -5.63 2.78 -9.88
N GLN A 27 -6.90 2.38 -9.79
CA GLN A 27 -7.99 2.93 -10.60
C GLN A 27 -8.56 4.22 -10.02
N ASP A 28 -8.46 4.37 -8.71
CA ASP A 28 -8.91 5.50 -7.92
C ASP A 28 -8.19 5.51 -6.56
N ILE A 29 -8.48 6.53 -5.75
CA ILE A 29 -7.88 6.74 -4.43
C ILE A 29 -8.18 5.58 -3.46
N ASP A 30 -9.36 4.96 -3.51
CA ASP A 30 -9.72 3.92 -2.55
C ASP A 30 -9.01 2.62 -2.89
N HIS A 31 -8.97 2.25 -4.17
CA HIS A 31 -8.13 1.16 -4.66
C HIS A 31 -6.64 1.41 -4.34
N ALA A 32 -6.15 2.65 -4.43
CA ALA A 32 -4.77 2.99 -4.05
C ALA A 32 -4.49 2.70 -2.57
N LYS A 33 -5.40 3.06 -1.67
CA LYS A 33 -5.28 2.77 -0.24
C LYS A 33 -5.25 1.27 0.04
N GLU A 34 -6.12 0.51 -0.60
CA GLU A 34 -6.16 -0.96 -0.47
C GLU A 34 -4.84 -1.58 -0.88
N ARG A 35 -4.32 -1.23 -2.06
CA ARG A 35 -3.04 -1.74 -2.55
C ARG A 35 -1.86 -1.34 -1.69
N ALA A 36 -1.83 -0.08 -1.26
CA ALA A 36 -0.79 0.39 -0.37
C ALA A 36 -0.79 -0.40 0.96
N MET A 37 -1.98 -0.70 1.50
CA MET A 37 -2.11 -1.50 2.71
C MET A 37 -1.66 -2.95 2.49
N GLN A 38 -1.99 -3.57 1.35
CA GLN A 38 -1.49 -4.89 0.97
C GLN A 38 0.04 -4.93 0.95
N VAL A 39 0.67 -3.92 0.34
CA VAL A 39 2.14 -3.81 0.31
C VAL A 39 2.72 -3.60 1.68
N MET A 40 2.14 -2.70 2.47
CA MET A 40 2.59 -2.46 3.83
C MET A 40 2.46 -3.74 4.68
N ASN A 41 1.43 -4.57 4.44
CA ASN A 41 1.18 -5.84 5.13
C ASN A 41 1.94 -7.05 4.54
N SER A 42 2.62 -6.91 3.40
CA SER A 42 3.38 -8.01 2.77
C SER A 42 4.45 -8.61 3.67
N HIS A 43 4.97 -7.82 4.62
CA HIS A 43 5.90 -8.29 5.65
C HIS A 43 5.13 -8.61 6.95
N PRO A 44 5.32 -9.81 7.55
CA PRO A 44 4.56 -10.24 8.72
C PRO A 44 4.72 -9.31 9.94
N ASP A 45 5.90 -8.70 10.10
CA ASP A 45 6.12 -7.72 11.18
C ASP A 45 5.27 -6.47 11.02
N ASN A 46 4.99 -6.06 9.78
CA ASN A 46 4.24 -4.84 9.53
C ASN A 46 2.76 -5.02 9.85
N VAL A 47 2.19 -6.23 9.68
CA VAL A 47 0.78 -6.52 10.00
C VAL A 47 0.44 -6.14 11.44
N LYS A 48 1.38 -6.36 12.37
CA LYS A 48 1.19 -6.11 13.82
C LYS A 48 1.49 -4.67 14.23
N ILE A 49 2.03 -3.84 13.35
CA ILE A 49 2.39 -2.46 13.64
C ILE A 49 1.17 -1.57 13.48
N LYS A 50 0.94 -0.69 14.47
CA LYS A 50 -0.06 0.36 14.36
C LYS A 50 0.36 1.37 13.28
N LYS A 51 -0.48 1.51 12.27
CA LYS A 51 -0.25 2.37 11.12
C LYS A 51 -1.56 3.00 10.66
N GLU A 52 -1.46 4.15 10.03
CA GLU A 52 -2.59 4.87 9.45
C GLU A 52 -2.16 5.50 8.13
N ILE A 53 -3.04 5.53 7.13
CA ILE A 53 -2.77 6.29 5.90
C ILE A 53 -3.10 7.75 6.20
N VAL A 54 -2.11 8.63 6.08
CA VAL A 54 -2.24 10.06 6.39
C VAL A 54 -2.27 10.95 5.16
N ASP A 55 -1.84 10.45 4.00
CA ASP A 55 -1.85 11.19 2.75
C ASP A 55 -1.91 10.26 1.53
N VAL A 56 -2.61 10.71 0.50
CA VAL A 56 -2.71 10.03 -0.81
C VAL A 56 -2.65 11.09 -1.89
N GLN A 57 -1.64 11.00 -2.76
CA GLN A 57 -1.39 11.97 -3.83
C GLN A 57 -1.31 11.26 -5.16
N GLU A 58 -2.03 11.74 -6.16
CA GLU A 58 -1.78 11.34 -7.55
C GLU A 58 -0.47 11.98 -8.01
N VAL A 59 0.43 11.19 -8.57
CA VAL A 59 1.77 11.62 -8.98
C VAL A 59 2.06 11.16 -10.41
N ASP A 60 3.01 11.83 -11.07
CA ASP A 60 3.47 11.41 -12.39
C ASP A 60 4.55 10.31 -12.27
N ILE A 61 4.59 9.39 -13.23
CA ILE A 61 5.63 8.35 -13.34
C ILE A 61 7.02 8.97 -13.45
N ASP A 62 7.11 10.13 -14.10
CA ASP A 62 8.38 10.80 -14.36
C ASP A 62 8.99 11.43 -13.09
N GLU A 63 8.19 11.70 -12.06
CA GLU A 63 8.67 12.23 -10.76
C GLU A 63 9.36 11.15 -9.92
N HIS A 64 9.20 9.89 -10.29
CA HIS A 64 9.82 8.75 -9.65
C HIS A 64 10.48 7.85 -10.74
N PRO A 65 11.69 8.14 -11.22
CA PRO A 65 12.27 7.36 -12.33
C PRO A 65 12.82 5.97 -11.93
N ASN A 66 12.91 5.69 -10.62
CA ASN A 66 13.47 4.44 -10.08
C ASN A 66 12.50 3.69 -9.15
N TYR A 67 11.20 4.01 -9.14
CA TYR A 67 10.26 3.14 -8.43
C TYR A 67 9.95 1.95 -9.32
N ILE A 68 10.12 0.77 -8.74
CA ILE A 68 9.50 -0.44 -9.27
C ILE A 68 8.02 -0.29 -8.95
N THR A 69 7.15 -0.35 -9.97
CA THR A 69 5.71 -0.31 -9.72
C THR A 69 5.37 -1.53 -8.88
N ILE A 70 4.51 -1.35 -7.88
CA ILE A 70 4.14 -2.47 -7.01
C ILE A 70 3.57 -3.64 -7.83
N ASP A 71 2.96 -3.38 -8.98
CA ASP A 71 2.40 -4.39 -9.89
C ASP A 71 3.46 -5.31 -10.49
N GLU A 72 4.68 -4.81 -10.72
CA GLU A 72 5.80 -5.63 -11.22
C GLU A 72 6.29 -6.66 -10.20
N VAL A 73 6.14 -6.38 -8.90
CA VAL A 73 6.64 -7.23 -7.81
C VAL A 73 5.54 -7.93 -7.01
N MET A 74 4.36 -7.34 -6.96
CA MET A 74 3.19 -7.75 -6.19
C MET A 74 1.90 -7.36 -6.95
N PRO A 75 1.53 -8.15 -7.98
CA PRO A 75 0.30 -7.93 -8.72
C PRO A 75 -0.91 -7.94 -7.80
N TYR A 76 -1.94 -7.17 -8.16
CA TYR A 76 -3.13 -7.01 -7.33
C TYR A 76 -3.77 -8.37 -7.07
N GLN A 77 -3.95 -8.71 -5.79
CA GLN A 77 -4.74 -9.85 -5.37
C GLN A 77 -5.98 -9.31 -4.66
N PRO A 78 -7.16 -9.29 -5.31
CA PRO A 78 -8.39 -8.98 -4.60
C PRO A 78 -8.59 -10.05 -3.53
N GLU A 79 -8.69 -9.63 -2.26
CA GLU A 79 -8.98 -10.55 -1.17
C GLU A 79 -10.39 -11.14 -1.33
N TYR A 80 -10.52 -12.30 -1.95
CA TYR A 80 -11.66 -13.19 -1.74
C TYR A 80 -11.20 -14.64 -1.82
N GLU A 81 -10.87 -15.22 -0.67
CA GLU A 81 -11.21 -16.60 -0.29
C GLU A 81 -10.78 -16.81 1.18
N THR A 82 -11.54 -16.25 2.13
CA THR A 82 -11.79 -17.01 3.36
C THR A 82 -12.61 -18.21 2.92
N LYS A 83 -11.93 -19.27 2.45
CA LYS A 83 -12.51 -20.60 2.54
C LYS A 83 -12.52 -20.92 4.02
N GLU A 84 -13.60 -20.54 4.70
CA GLU A 84 -14.10 -21.33 5.81
C GLU A 84 -14.26 -22.75 5.25
N ASN A 85 -13.23 -23.57 5.41
CA ASN A 85 -13.42 -25.00 5.36
C ASN A 85 -14.22 -25.33 6.61
N ASP A 86 -15.50 -25.57 6.40
CA ASP A 86 -16.34 -26.40 7.26
C ASP A 86 -15.54 -27.65 7.69
N GLU A 87 -15.32 -27.80 9.00
CA GLU A 87 -15.07 -29.08 9.66
C GLU A 87 -15.89 -29.15 10.95
#